data_AF-A0A842X7H0-F1
#
_entry.id   AF-A0A842X7H0-F1
#
_cell.length_a   1.000
_cell.length_b   1.000
_cell.length_c   1.000
_cell.angle_alpha   90.00
_cell.angle_beta   90.00
_cell.angle_gamma   90.00
#
_symmetry.space_group_name_H-M   'P 1'
#
loop_
_entity.id
_entity.type
_entity.pdbx_description
1 polymer ?
#
loop_
_entity_poly.entity_id
_entity_poly.type
_entity_poly.pdbx_seq_one_letter_code
_entity_poly.pdbx_strand_id
1 'polypeptide(L)'
;MRKINVMEHELVPEHHLITEEEEKNLLQSLGAEKDSLPKIKRSDPAIKMLEKIYGPIRPGRVIKIIRKSPTSGKSIAYRVVTEE
;
A
#
# COMPACT_ATOMS: atom_id res chain seq x y z
N MET A 1 -24.94 -0.55 17.95
CA MET A 1 -23.90 -1.41 17.33
C MET A 1 -22.55 -0.75 17.55
N ARG A 2 -21.61 -1.41 18.25
CA ARG A 2 -20.23 -0.89 18.40
C ARG A 2 -19.59 -0.89 17.01
N LYS A 3 -19.09 0.27 16.56
CA LYS A 3 -18.27 0.35 15.34
C LYS A 3 -16.96 -0.38 15.65
N ILE A 4 -16.78 -1.58 15.10
CA ILE A 4 -15.51 -2.29 15.17
C ILE A 4 -14.56 -1.57 14.22
N ASN A 5 -13.44 -1.09 14.75
CA ASN A 5 -12.42 -0.44 13.94
C ASN A 5 -11.63 -1.52 13.20
N VAL A 6 -12.01 -1.80 11.95
CA VAL A 6 -11.40 -2.85 11.11
C VAL A 6 -9.89 -2.63 10.92
N MET A 7 -9.42 -1.39 11.08
CA MET A 7 -8.01 -1.01 10.93
C MET A 7 -7.11 -1.45 12.09
N GLU A 8 -7.66 -1.62 13.29
CA GLU A 8 -6.90 -2.11 14.45
C GLU A 8 -6.89 -3.65 14.51
N HIS A 9 -7.49 -4.30 13.52
CA HIS A 9 -7.51 -5.73 13.43
C HIS A 9 -6.11 -6.26 13.08
N GLU A 10 -5.65 -7.29 13.79
CA GLU A 10 -4.33 -7.89 13.61
C GLU A 10 -4.03 -8.32 12.16
N LEU A 11 -5.06 -8.77 11.44
CA LEU A 11 -4.96 -9.20 10.04
C LEU A 11 -4.85 -8.04 9.03
N VAL A 12 -5.11 -6.80 9.43
CA VAL A 12 -5.02 -5.64 8.53
C VAL A 12 -3.62 -5.04 8.66
N PRO A 13 -2.79 -5.10 7.60
CA PRO A 13 -1.45 -4.54 7.68
C PRO A 13 -1.47 -3.02 7.61
N GLU A 14 -0.36 -2.41 8.00
CA GLU A 14 -0.15 -0.97 7.90
C GLU A 14 0.13 -0.60 6.44
N HIS A 15 -0.56 0.43 5.94
CA HIS A 15 -0.39 0.92 4.57
C HIS A 15 0.13 2.35 4.60
N HIS A 16 1.12 2.65 3.78
CA HIS A 16 1.73 3.97 3.65
C HIS A 16 1.88 4.37 2.18
N LEU A 17 1.49 5.60 1.85
CA LEU A 17 1.79 6.18 0.54
C LEU A 17 3.26 6.60 0.53
N ILE A 18 4.02 6.11 -0.45
CA ILE A 18 5.43 6.52 -0.62
C ILE A 18 5.53 7.76 -1.48
N THR A 19 6.63 8.50 -1.30
CA THR A 19 6.97 9.68 -2.13
C THR A 19 7.52 9.26 -3.49
N GLU A 20 7.52 10.18 -4.46
CA GLU A 20 8.05 9.90 -5.80
C GLU A 20 9.56 9.64 -5.80
N GLU A 21 10.30 10.23 -4.87
CA GLU A 21 11.74 9.99 -4.69
C GLU A 21 12.00 8.58 -4.19
N GLU A 22 11.26 8.15 -3.15
CA GLU A 22 11.32 6.77 -2.66
C GLU A 22 10.90 5.76 -3.71
N GLU A 23 9.88 6.10 -4.51
CA GLU A 23 9.41 5.25 -5.61
C GLU A 23 10.50 5.04 -6.67
N LYS A 24 11.19 6.10 -7.10
CA LYS A 24 12.30 6.00 -8.06
C LYS A 24 13.44 5.14 -7.51
N ASN A 25 13.84 5.39 -6.27
CA ASN A 25 14.90 4.61 -5.61
C ASN A 25 14.51 3.14 -5.47
N LEU A 26 13.25 2.85 -5.13
CA LEU A 26 12.73 1.50 -5.03
C LEU A 26 12.77 0.77 -6.37
N LEU A 27 12.23 1.38 -7.43
CA LEU A 27 12.21 0.78 -8.78
C LEU A 27 13.62 0.53 -9.30
N GLN A 28 14.55 1.47 -9.03
CA GLN A 28 15.96 1.30 -9.37
C GLN A 28 16.60 0.14 -8.59
N SER A 29 16.34 0.04 -7.29
CA SER A 29 16.87 -1.05 -6.45
C SER A 29 16.34 -2.43 -6.84
N LEU A 30 15.08 -2.50 -7.29
CA LEU A 30 14.43 -3.72 -7.73
C LEU A 30 14.74 -4.07 -9.19
N GLY A 31 15.27 -3.12 -9.98
CA GLY A 31 15.42 -3.25 -11.42
C GLY A 31 14.10 -3.55 -12.13
N ALA A 32 12.98 -3.05 -11.58
CA ALA A 32 11.63 -3.38 -12.02
C ALA A 32 10.89 -2.14 -12.51
N GLU A 33 9.98 -2.34 -13.45
CA GLU A 33 9.04 -1.31 -13.89
C GLU A 33 7.83 -1.24 -12.96
N LYS A 34 7.13 -0.09 -12.96
CA LYS A 34 5.91 0.11 -12.16
C LYS A 34 4.86 -0.95 -12.46
N ASP A 35 4.71 -1.33 -13.73
CA ASP A 35 3.74 -2.35 -14.15
C ASP A 35 4.07 -3.77 -13.67
N SER A 36 5.32 -4.04 -13.34
CA SER A 36 5.76 -5.32 -12.79
C SER A 36 5.42 -5.48 -11.31
N LEU A 37 5.02 -4.40 -10.62
CA LEU A 37 4.60 -4.47 -9.24
C LEU A 37 3.16 -5.00 -9.12
N PRO A 38 2.84 -5.75 -8.05
CA PRO A 38 1.47 -6.18 -7.80
C PRO A 38 0.51 -4.99 -7.74
N LYS A 39 -0.64 -5.11 -8.43
CA LYS A 39 -1.61 -4.03 -8.55
C LYS A 39 -2.63 -4.08 -7.41
N ILE A 40 -3.08 -2.91 -6.95
CA ILE A 40 -4.17 -2.74 -5.98
C ILE A 40 -5.22 -1.81 -6.55
N LYS A 41 -6.48 -2.22 -6.46
CA LYS A 41 -7.60 -1.46 -7.00
C LYS A 41 -7.91 -0.27 -6.11
N ARG A 42 -8.28 0.86 -6.70
CA ARG A 42 -8.79 2.01 -5.95
C ARG A 42 -10.06 1.70 -5.16
N SER A 43 -10.83 0.69 -5.58
CA SER A 43 -12.01 0.20 -4.87
C SER A 43 -11.69 -0.43 -3.51
N ASP A 44 -10.44 -0.83 -3.26
CA ASP A 44 -10.01 -1.51 -2.05
C ASP A 44 -10.20 -0.63 -0.79
N PRO A 45 -10.73 -1.18 0.32
CA PRO A 45 -10.96 -0.43 1.55
C PRO A 45 -9.71 0.25 2.13
N ALA A 46 -8.52 -0.36 1.98
CA ALA A 46 -7.27 0.21 2.46
C ALA A 46 -6.90 1.48 1.69
N ILE A 47 -7.13 1.48 0.37
CA ILE A 47 -6.91 2.66 -0.48
C ILE A 47 -7.87 3.78 -0.12
N LYS A 48 -9.17 3.47 -0.02
CA LYS A 48 -10.19 4.44 0.38
C LYS A 48 -9.89 5.09 1.73
N MET A 49 -9.26 4.36 2.65
CA MET A 49 -8.84 4.92 3.93
C MET A 49 -7.64 5.86 3.76
N LEU A 50 -6.63 5.46 3.00
CA LEU A 50 -5.50 6.34 2.71
C LEU A 50 -5.95 7.61 1.99
N GLU A 51 -6.96 7.53 1.11
CA GLU A 51 -7.53 8.70 0.46
C GLU A 51 -8.20 9.68 1.42
N LYS A 52 -8.75 9.20 2.54
CA LYS A 52 -9.28 10.07 3.60
C LYS A 52 -8.19 10.81 4.37
N ILE A 53 -6.98 10.26 4.43
CA ILE A 53 -5.85 10.82 5.18
C ILE A 53 -5.03 11.77 4.30
N TYR A 54 -4.68 11.32 3.09
CA TYR A 54 -3.77 12.02 2.17
C TYR A 54 -4.48 12.75 1.02
N GLY A 55 -5.80 12.58 0.89
CA GLY A 55 -6.56 13.06 -0.26
C GLY A 55 -6.57 12.06 -1.42
N PRO A 56 -7.23 12.40 -2.55
CA PRO A 56 -7.43 11.48 -3.66
C PRO A 56 -6.10 10.95 -4.22
N ILE A 57 -5.92 9.63 -4.18
CA ILE A 57 -4.70 8.97 -4.65
C ILE A 57 -4.84 8.73 -6.14
N ARG A 58 -3.88 9.23 -6.91
CA ARG A 58 -3.85 9.03 -8.36
C ARG A 58 -3.47 7.58 -8.71
N PRO A 59 -4.02 7.02 -9.79
CA PRO A 59 -3.53 5.77 -10.34
C PRO A 59 -2.05 5.90 -10.73
N GLY A 60 -1.31 4.81 -10.63
CA GLY A 60 0.14 4.75 -10.86
C GLY A 60 0.99 5.06 -9.63
N ARG A 61 0.39 5.44 -8.49
CA ARG A 61 1.11 5.62 -7.23
C ARG A 61 1.45 4.29 -6.58
N VAL A 62 2.60 4.22 -5.93
CA VAL A 62 3.03 3.04 -5.16
C VAL A 62 2.66 3.20 -3.68
N ILE A 63 2.27 2.09 -3.07
CA ILE A 63 1.95 1.99 -1.65
C ILE A 63 2.84 0.93 -1.02
N LYS A 64 3.39 1.25 0.14
CA LYS A 64 4.15 0.36 0.99
C LYS A 64 3.21 -0.28 2.00
N ILE A 65 3.22 -1.60 2.06
CA ILE A 65 2.43 -2.42 2.97
C ILE A 65 3.39 -3.10 3.94
N ILE A 66 3.20 -2.85 5.23
CA ILE A 66 4.00 -3.44 6.30
C ILE A 66 3.12 -4.40 7.07
N ARG A 67 3.40 -5.70 6.93
CA ARG A 67 2.68 -6.76 7.68
C ARG A 67 3.60 -7.42 8.69
N LYS A 68 3.05 -7.80 9.84
CA LYS A 68 3.74 -8.67 10.79
C LYS A 68 3.85 -10.06 10.18
N SER A 69 5.07 -10.58 10.09
CA SER A 69 5.33 -11.94 9.60
C SER A 69 5.82 -12.80 10.75
N PRO A 70 5.25 -13.99 10.98
CA PRO A 70 5.70 -14.88 12.06
C PRO A 70 7.14 -15.38 11.84
N THR A 71 7.62 -15.42 10.60
CA THR A 71 8.97 -15.93 10.26
C THR A 71 10.04 -14.84 10.27
N SER A 72 9.76 -13.70 9.65
CA SER A 72 10.74 -12.60 9.45
C SER A 72 10.47 -11.36 10.31
N GLY A 73 9.50 -11.44 11.23
CA GLY A 73 9.05 -10.32 12.06
C GLY A 73 8.22 -9.29 11.28
N LYS A 74 8.78 -8.71 10.21
CA LYS A 74 8.11 -7.74 9.34
C LYS A 74 8.33 -8.11 7.88
N SER A 75 7.26 -8.07 7.09
CA SER A 75 7.30 -8.24 5.64
C SER A 75 6.82 -6.95 4.99
N ILE A 76 7.66 -6.39 4.12
CA ILE A 76 7.39 -5.16 3.38
C ILE A 76 7.03 -5.57 1.95
N ALA A 77 5.88 -5.11 1.47
CA ALA A 77 5.44 -5.29 0.09
C ALA A 77 5.11 -3.94 -0.53
N TYR A 78 5.33 -3.81 -1.83
CA TYR A 78 5.02 -2.61 -2.60
C TYR A 78 3.98 -2.94 -3.65
N ARG A 79 2.95 -2.10 -3.78
CA ARG A 79 1.87 -2.28 -4.75
C ARG A 79 1.55 -0.99 -5.50
N VAL A 80 1.18 -1.10 -6.76
CA VAL A 80 0.75 0.04 -7.60
C VAL A 80 -0.77 0.18 -7.60
N VAL A 81 -1.25 1.39 -7.36
CA VAL A 81 -2.68 1.73 -7.45
C VAL A 81 -3.12 1.76 -8.90
N THR A 82 -4.17 1.02 -9.23
CA THR A 82 -4.85 1.04 -10.53
C THR A 82 -6.30 1.47 -10.36
N GLU A 83 -6.90 2.05 -11.40
CA GLU A 83 -8.32 2.40 -11.38
C GLU A 83 -9.24 1.18 -11.37
N GLU A 84 -8.79 0.06 -11.95
CA GLU A 84 -9.66 -1.08 -12.30
C GLU A 84 -9.40 -2.38 -11.53
#